data_AF-A0A7W1CIS5-F1
#
_entry.id   AF-A0A7W1CIS5-F1
#
_cell.length_a   1.000
_cell.length_b   1.000
_cell.length_c   1.000
_cell.angle_alpha   90.00
_cell.angle_beta   90.00
_cell.angle_gamma   90.00
#
_symmetry.space_group_name_H-M   'P 1'
#
loop_
_entity.id
_entity.type
_entity.pdbx_description
1 polymer ?
#
loop_
_entity_poly.entity_id
_entity_poly.type
_entity_poly.pdbx_seq_one_letter_code
_entity_poly.pdbx_strand_id
1 'polypeptide(L)'
;MSLDYLENNLRILYTVGHPQEKMPELISNWKGSYLYIRGKGFGGRFWSLIYSLVYLFAGPNVQQNKFLCALRHTRQLFIDFQKKASADQADYIAALKEKSLGVEVSRKRFHVLRGNLTKWQSATKQWLRFLKSKQSHSTVEKLNELCSDKTSLKPMFSPEVIRGSETLRRFYKIIALEGLLKQPLPACLLFKIASSQKLNQTEKAKFKKFIQRLNKKTYPKIGIEVFGKAIRRLIEVFQTINSVLIEHQANLTKLFMAFVLEGCELFLQEDERHLNWRKSLKPNQALDCNGRILILGELIKGKELGELDRNLVYTVANDESVVISIAPNRELHTLKKEVNEQFSWALETPNYVDIEKNGRFAVVERLTQGIAKYPWRSNCSKLLPEEQLTVNGIKKFLEWCIEQEKSPTAFCTDEIMFGQSGYLKFSKAHFEGVIEYNALIKFVEECANGNKWIYNALIKTVQAHTKEARITCSFYKAVVRHGLWPVNYDLAGIRAIHRIHPHYTDIFDQDHKLLENVIQIKKSIIGQLTKLYPKTKGKDLEENVSKTIFNCYEKGNYIAFLPDNFEQEVIATMSSSKIQ
;
A
#
# COMPACT_ATOMS: atom_id res chain seq x y z
N MET A 1 10.49 -44.50 -12.07
CA MET A 1 9.39 -43.92 -12.88
C MET A 1 9.61 -42.42 -12.99
N SER A 2 9.53 -41.83 -14.20
CA SER A 2 9.85 -40.41 -14.41
C SER A 2 8.59 -39.53 -14.34
N LEU A 3 8.71 -38.38 -13.66
CA LEU A 3 7.71 -37.32 -13.64
C LEU A 3 7.44 -36.75 -15.04
N ASP A 4 8.40 -36.85 -15.95
CA ASP A 4 8.28 -36.39 -17.34
C ASP A 4 7.18 -37.15 -18.10
N TYR A 5 6.97 -38.44 -17.78
CA TYR A 5 5.89 -39.24 -18.36
C TYR A 5 4.53 -38.69 -17.94
N LEU A 6 4.40 -38.33 -16.66
CA LEU A 6 3.19 -37.71 -16.14
C LEU A 6 2.96 -36.34 -16.78
N GLU A 7 3.97 -35.47 -16.78
CA GLU A 7 3.87 -34.13 -17.37
C GLU A 7 3.42 -34.18 -18.83
N ASN A 8 4.05 -35.03 -19.64
CA ASN A 8 3.70 -35.17 -21.05
C ASN A 8 2.27 -35.67 -21.25
N ASN A 9 1.86 -36.71 -20.53
CA ASN A 9 0.50 -37.23 -20.63
C ASN A 9 -0.54 -36.18 -20.19
N LEU A 10 -0.30 -35.45 -19.10
CA LEU A 10 -1.18 -34.38 -18.65
C LEU A 10 -1.24 -33.21 -19.65
N ARG A 11 -0.13 -32.86 -20.29
CA ARG A 11 -0.08 -31.81 -21.33
C ARG A 11 -0.88 -32.21 -22.57
N ILE A 12 -0.81 -33.48 -22.97
CA ILE A 12 -1.58 -34.01 -24.09
C ILE A 12 -3.06 -34.01 -23.76
N LEU A 13 -3.44 -34.49 -22.58
CA LEU A 13 -4.84 -34.45 -22.11
C LEU A 13 -5.35 -33.01 -22.05
N TYR A 14 -4.55 -32.06 -21.56
CA TYR A 14 -4.88 -30.62 -21.55
C TYR A 14 -5.15 -30.10 -22.97
N THR A 15 -4.28 -30.43 -23.91
CA THR A 15 -4.37 -29.97 -25.31
C THR A 15 -5.62 -30.51 -26.00
N VAL A 16 -5.97 -31.78 -25.72
CA VAL A 16 -7.14 -32.46 -26.29
C VAL A 16 -8.46 -32.05 -25.63
N GLY A 17 -8.41 -31.56 -24.37
CA GLY A 17 -9.58 -31.05 -23.66
C GLY A 17 -9.94 -29.59 -23.93
N HIS A 18 -9.12 -28.87 -24.70
CA HIS A 18 -9.33 -27.46 -25.05
C HIS A 18 -9.96 -27.12 -26.44
N PRO A 19 -10.20 -28.03 -27.41
CA PRO A 19 -10.79 -27.66 -28.70
C PRO A 19 -12.32 -27.60 -28.69
N GLN A 20 -12.89 -26.68 -29.49
CA GLN A 20 -14.33 -26.36 -29.54
C GLN A 20 -15.18 -27.22 -30.48
N GLU A 21 -14.64 -28.12 -31.31
CA GLU A 21 -15.45 -28.76 -32.37
C GLU A 21 -15.38 -30.30 -32.44
N LYS A 22 -14.22 -30.96 -32.26
CA LYS A 22 -14.12 -32.43 -32.10
C LYS A 22 -12.89 -32.79 -31.25
N MET A 23 -13.04 -33.69 -30.29
CA MET A 23 -11.92 -34.19 -29.46
C MET A 23 -10.96 -34.97 -30.37
N PRO A 24 -9.71 -34.52 -30.57
CA PRO A 24 -8.77 -35.25 -31.42
C PRO A 24 -8.49 -36.63 -30.83
N GLU A 25 -8.41 -37.65 -31.69
CA GLU A 25 -8.18 -39.02 -31.25
C GLU A 25 -6.81 -39.17 -30.57
N LEU A 26 -6.82 -39.79 -29.40
CA LEU A 26 -5.63 -40.11 -28.63
C LEU A 26 -5.18 -41.53 -28.93
N ILE A 27 -3.87 -41.73 -29.00
CA ILE A 27 -3.24 -43.05 -29.13
C ILE A 27 -2.14 -43.20 -28.08
N SER A 28 -1.85 -44.42 -27.65
CA SER A 28 -0.77 -44.69 -26.70
C SER A 28 0.40 -45.43 -27.33
N ASN A 29 1.58 -45.43 -26.73
CA ASN A 29 2.60 -46.41 -27.13
C ASN A 29 2.14 -47.86 -26.88
N TRP A 30 2.85 -48.84 -27.44
CA TRP A 30 2.56 -50.27 -27.26
C TRP A 30 2.55 -50.74 -25.80
N LYS A 31 3.37 -50.09 -24.95
CA LYS A 31 3.44 -50.37 -23.52
C LYS A 31 2.27 -49.79 -22.73
N GLY A 32 1.44 -48.92 -23.33
CA GLY A 32 0.35 -48.24 -22.64
C GLY A 32 0.85 -47.35 -21.51
N SER A 33 1.94 -46.60 -21.72
CA SER A 33 2.54 -45.72 -20.71
C SER A 33 2.63 -44.25 -21.14
N TYR A 34 2.60 -43.98 -22.45
CA TYR A 34 2.65 -42.63 -23.02
C TYR A 34 1.43 -42.39 -23.90
N LEU A 35 0.90 -41.17 -23.84
CA LEU A 35 -0.13 -40.67 -24.75
C LEU A 35 0.49 -39.88 -25.90
N TYR A 36 -0.22 -39.86 -27.02
CA TYR A 36 0.08 -39.06 -28.21
C TYR A 36 -1.24 -38.60 -28.84
N ILE A 37 -1.20 -37.51 -29.59
CA ILE A 37 -2.30 -37.09 -30.44
C ILE A 37 -2.12 -37.78 -31.80
N ARG A 38 -3.15 -38.52 -32.26
CA ARG A 38 -3.09 -39.25 -33.54
C ARG A 38 -2.70 -38.30 -34.69
N GLY A 39 -1.74 -38.70 -35.51
CA GLY A 39 -1.28 -37.93 -36.67
C GLY A 39 -0.43 -36.68 -36.38
N LYS A 40 -0.23 -36.29 -35.10
CA LYS A 40 0.62 -35.16 -34.72
C LYS A 40 1.97 -35.61 -34.15
N GLY A 41 3.04 -34.95 -34.62
CA GLY A 41 4.41 -35.26 -34.22
C GLY A 41 4.88 -36.66 -34.65
N PHE A 42 6.15 -36.97 -34.40
CA PHE A 42 6.73 -38.27 -34.77
C PHE A 42 6.02 -39.43 -34.07
N GLY A 43 5.84 -39.35 -32.74
CA GLY A 43 5.19 -40.41 -31.97
C GLY A 43 3.73 -40.67 -32.35
N GLY A 44 2.95 -39.61 -32.61
CA GLY A 44 1.55 -39.74 -33.01
C GLY A 44 1.36 -40.33 -34.42
N ARG A 45 2.28 -40.05 -35.34
CA ARG A 45 2.30 -40.65 -36.69
C ARG A 45 2.76 -42.09 -36.66
N PHE A 46 3.87 -42.35 -35.96
CA PHE A 46 4.47 -43.67 -35.82
C PHE A 46 3.49 -44.68 -35.21
N TRP A 47 2.92 -44.37 -34.04
CA TRP A 47 2.00 -45.30 -33.38
C TRP A 47 0.68 -45.46 -34.13
N SER A 48 0.22 -44.44 -34.89
CA SER A 48 -0.95 -44.59 -35.74
C SER A 48 -0.71 -45.62 -36.85
N LEU A 49 0.48 -45.61 -37.46
CA LEU A 49 0.86 -46.60 -38.46
C LEU A 49 0.94 -48.01 -37.85
N ILE A 50 1.59 -48.14 -36.70
CA ILE A 50 1.69 -49.41 -35.98
C ILE A 50 0.30 -49.98 -35.64
N TYR A 51 -0.62 -49.19 -35.06
CA TYR A 51 -1.96 -49.69 -34.76
C TYR A 51 -2.79 -49.96 -36.01
N SER A 52 -2.54 -49.28 -37.13
CA SER A 52 -3.20 -49.60 -38.40
C SER A 52 -2.78 -51.00 -38.90
N LEU A 53 -1.51 -51.36 -38.73
CA LEU A 53 -1.01 -52.71 -39.03
C LEU A 53 -1.56 -53.73 -38.02
N VAL A 54 -1.50 -53.44 -36.73
CA VAL A 54 -2.01 -54.34 -35.67
C VAL A 54 -3.52 -54.57 -35.78
N TYR A 55 -4.28 -53.57 -36.23
CA TYR A 55 -5.72 -53.68 -36.47
C TYR A 55 -6.06 -54.81 -37.43
N LEU A 56 -5.25 -55.00 -38.49
CA LEU A 56 -5.42 -56.07 -39.48
C LEU A 56 -5.24 -57.48 -38.89
N PHE A 57 -4.43 -57.63 -37.83
CA PHE A 57 -4.06 -58.94 -37.27
C PHE A 57 -4.69 -59.26 -35.91
N ALA A 58 -5.00 -58.26 -35.09
CA ALA A 58 -5.44 -58.43 -33.71
C ALA A 58 -6.74 -57.66 -33.37
N GLY A 59 -7.33 -56.96 -34.34
CA GLY A 59 -8.61 -56.28 -34.23
C GLY A 59 -8.61 -54.93 -33.49
N PRO A 60 -9.75 -54.23 -33.46
CA PRO A 60 -9.90 -52.86 -32.93
C PRO A 60 -9.58 -52.71 -31.45
N ASN A 61 -9.80 -53.77 -30.68
CA ASN A 61 -9.77 -53.71 -29.21
C ASN A 61 -8.37 -53.47 -28.64
N VAL A 62 -7.29 -53.79 -29.39
CA VAL A 62 -5.92 -53.63 -28.91
C VAL A 62 -5.57 -52.16 -28.69
N GLN A 63 -5.89 -51.28 -29.65
CA GLN A 63 -5.63 -49.85 -29.53
C GLN A 63 -6.39 -49.25 -28.35
N GLN A 64 -7.68 -49.56 -28.22
CA GLN A 64 -8.50 -49.08 -27.12
C GLN A 64 -7.97 -49.58 -25.77
N ASN A 65 -7.60 -50.87 -25.66
CA ASN A 65 -7.04 -51.43 -24.44
C ASN A 65 -5.72 -50.76 -24.05
N LYS A 66 -4.82 -50.49 -25.01
CA LYS A 66 -3.55 -49.80 -24.73
C LYS A 66 -3.76 -48.35 -24.32
N PHE A 67 -4.72 -47.67 -24.94
CA PHE A 67 -5.12 -46.32 -24.54
C PHE A 67 -5.64 -46.29 -23.09
N LEU A 68 -6.53 -47.23 -22.72
CA LEU A 68 -7.01 -47.36 -21.33
C LEU A 68 -5.87 -47.69 -20.36
N CYS A 69 -4.90 -48.53 -20.76
CA CYS A 69 -3.69 -48.78 -19.97
C CYS A 69 -2.89 -47.48 -19.75
N ALA A 70 -2.74 -46.63 -20.76
CA ALA A 70 -2.04 -45.35 -20.63
C ALA A 70 -2.76 -44.36 -19.70
N LEU A 71 -4.09 -44.32 -19.73
CA LEU A 71 -4.87 -43.52 -18.78
C LEU A 71 -4.71 -44.04 -17.35
N ARG A 72 -4.82 -45.35 -17.12
CA ARG A 72 -4.59 -45.98 -15.81
C ARG A 72 -3.18 -45.72 -15.30
N HIS A 73 -2.18 -45.85 -16.18
CA HIS A 73 -0.78 -45.58 -15.84
C HIS A 73 -0.57 -44.11 -15.47
N THR A 74 -1.14 -43.18 -16.24
CA THR A 74 -1.07 -41.73 -15.95
C THR A 74 -1.70 -41.40 -14.60
N ARG A 75 -2.85 -42.00 -14.30
CA ARG A 75 -3.51 -41.85 -13.00
C ARG A 75 -2.65 -42.39 -11.86
N GLN A 76 -2.10 -43.59 -12.01
CA GLN A 76 -1.26 -44.21 -11.00
C GLN A 76 -0.02 -43.35 -10.73
N LEU A 77 0.66 -42.87 -11.78
CA LEU A 77 1.75 -41.91 -11.67
C LEU A 77 1.32 -40.64 -10.93
N PHE A 78 0.15 -40.08 -11.26
CA PHE A 78 -0.36 -38.90 -10.58
C PHE A 78 -0.52 -39.14 -9.07
N ILE A 79 -1.16 -40.24 -8.67
CA ILE A 79 -1.40 -40.58 -7.26
C ILE A 79 -0.07 -40.81 -6.53
N ASP A 80 0.85 -41.56 -7.14
CA ASP A 80 2.14 -41.88 -6.52
C ASP A 80 3.01 -40.64 -6.34
N PHE A 81 3.09 -39.78 -7.36
CA PHE A 81 3.81 -38.52 -7.26
C PHE A 81 3.11 -37.50 -6.36
N GLN A 82 1.78 -37.51 -6.26
CA GLN A 82 1.05 -36.69 -5.31
C GLN A 82 1.36 -37.10 -3.86
N LYS A 83 1.37 -38.41 -3.56
CA LYS A 83 1.76 -38.93 -2.25
C LYS A 83 3.19 -38.53 -1.90
N LYS A 84 4.12 -38.69 -2.86
CA LYS A 84 5.52 -38.27 -2.69
C LYS A 84 5.63 -36.76 -2.45
N ALA A 85 4.92 -35.94 -3.23
CA ALA A 85 4.92 -34.49 -3.06
C ALA A 85 4.33 -34.08 -1.70
N SER A 86 3.31 -34.79 -1.20
CA SER A 86 2.76 -34.55 0.14
C SER A 86 3.76 -34.86 1.25
N ALA A 87 4.53 -35.95 1.11
CA ALA A 87 5.62 -36.27 2.04
C ALA A 87 6.73 -35.20 1.98
N ASP A 88 7.19 -34.84 0.76
CA ASP A 88 8.19 -33.79 0.56
C ASP A 88 7.71 -32.43 1.12
N GLN A 89 6.40 -32.13 1.06
CA GLN A 89 5.82 -30.94 1.66
C GLN A 89 5.88 -30.99 3.18
N ALA A 90 5.50 -32.11 3.80
CA ALA A 90 5.55 -32.27 5.25
C ALA A 90 6.99 -32.06 5.77
N ASP A 91 7.97 -32.67 5.09
CA ASP A 91 9.39 -32.49 5.37
C ASP A 91 9.86 -31.04 5.17
N TYR A 92 9.40 -30.38 4.10
CA TYR A 92 9.72 -28.97 3.85
C TYR A 92 9.15 -28.07 4.94
N ILE A 93 7.92 -28.33 5.39
CA ILE A 93 7.29 -27.59 6.50
C ILE A 93 8.06 -27.83 7.81
N ALA A 94 8.43 -29.08 8.12
CA ALA A 94 9.24 -29.39 9.29
C ALA A 94 10.57 -28.63 9.27
N ALA A 95 11.27 -28.65 8.14
CA ALA A 95 12.51 -27.90 7.93
C ALA A 95 12.32 -26.38 8.06
N LEU A 96 11.18 -25.83 7.61
CA LEU A 96 10.85 -24.41 7.83
C LEU A 96 10.63 -24.10 9.31
N LYS A 97 9.96 -24.98 10.06
CA LYS A 97 9.76 -24.82 11.51
C LYS A 97 11.09 -24.83 12.26
N GLU A 98 11.95 -25.82 11.97
CA GLU A 98 13.31 -25.91 12.53
C GLU A 98 14.11 -24.62 12.26
N LYS A 99 14.12 -24.15 11.01
CA LYS A 99 14.75 -22.87 10.65
C LYS A 99 14.15 -21.67 11.37
N SER A 100 12.85 -21.68 11.63
CA SER A 100 12.15 -20.58 12.33
C SER A 100 12.57 -20.51 13.80
N LEU A 101 12.93 -21.66 14.39
CA LEU A 101 13.48 -21.77 15.74
C LEU A 101 15.01 -21.55 15.78
N GLY A 102 15.63 -21.19 14.65
CA GLY A 102 17.08 -20.96 14.56
C GLY A 102 17.93 -22.23 14.48
N VAL A 103 17.30 -23.41 14.32
CA VAL A 103 18.02 -24.68 14.13
C VAL A 103 18.65 -24.70 12.74
N GLU A 104 19.91 -25.13 12.66
CA GLU A 104 20.61 -25.25 11.39
C GLU A 104 20.10 -26.47 10.61
N VAL A 105 19.50 -26.21 9.45
CA VAL A 105 18.99 -27.25 8.56
C VAL A 105 19.89 -27.38 7.35
N SER A 106 20.25 -28.62 7.00
CA SER A 106 21.05 -28.93 5.81
C SER A 106 20.51 -28.22 4.56
N ARG A 107 21.34 -27.32 4.01
CA ARG A 107 21.01 -26.55 2.80
C ARG A 107 20.69 -27.47 1.62
N LYS A 108 21.40 -28.60 1.51
CA LYS A 108 21.18 -29.61 0.46
C LYS A 108 19.79 -30.25 0.58
N ARG A 109 19.41 -30.72 1.78
CA ARG A 109 18.08 -31.30 2.03
C ARG A 109 16.96 -30.31 1.69
N PHE A 110 17.08 -29.07 2.17
CA PHE A 110 16.10 -28.01 1.94
C PHE A 110 15.90 -27.71 0.44
N HIS A 111 16.99 -27.61 -0.32
CA HIS A 111 16.93 -27.37 -1.77
C HIS A 111 16.36 -28.56 -2.54
N VAL A 112 16.64 -29.79 -2.14
CA VAL A 112 16.08 -31.00 -2.76
C VAL A 112 14.56 -31.03 -2.61
N LEU A 113 14.05 -30.82 -1.38
CA LEU A 113 12.61 -30.78 -1.10
C LEU A 113 11.91 -29.69 -1.93
N ARG A 114 12.49 -28.48 -1.92
CA ARG A 114 12.03 -27.34 -2.73
C ARG A 114 12.02 -27.65 -4.23
N GLY A 115 13.06 -28.33 -4.72
CA GLY A 115 13.20 -28.74 -6.11
C GLY A 115 12.13 -29.77 -6.52
N ASN A 116 11.90 -30.78 -5.70
CA ASN A 116 10.88 -31.80 -5.96
C ASN A 116 9.47 -31.21 -6.03
N LEU A 117 9.12 -30.36 -5.05
CA LEU A 117 7.83 -29.66 -5.02
C LEU A 117 7.65 -28.72 -6.22
N THR A 118 8.73 -28.08 -6.66
CA THR A 118 8.72 -27.24 -7.87
C THR A 118 8.47 -28.06 -9.13
N LYS A 119 9.14 -29.20 -9.29
CA LYS A 119 8.95 -30.11 -10.42
C LYS A 119 7.52 -30.67 -10.45
N TRP A 120 6.99 -31.11 -9.30
CA TRP A 120 5.60 -31.56 -9.21
C TRP A 120 4.61 -30.47 -9.63
N GLN A 121 4.81 -29.25 -9.13
CA GLN A 121 3.95 -28.13 -9.47
C GLN A 121 4.05 -27.76 -10.96
N SER A 122 5.25 -27.75 -11.56
CA SER A 122 5.39 -27.46 -13.00
C SER A 122 4.67 -28.50 -13.85
N ALA A 123 4.82 -29.78 -13.53
CA ALA A 123 4.21 -30.89 -14.25
C ALA A 123 2.67 -30.89 -14.20
N THR A 124 2.08 -30.41 -13.10
CA THR A 124 0.63 -30.55 -12.84
C THR A 124 -0.17 -29.24 -12.91
N LYS A 125 0.50 -28.07 -12.94
CA LYS A 125 -0.16 -26.76 -12.81
C LYS A 125 -1.22 -26.50 -13.87
N GLN A 126 -0.89 -26.71 -15.14
CA GLN A 126 -1.80 -26.43 -16.26
C GLN A 126 -3.02 -27.35 -16.20
N TRP A 127 -2.79 -28.65 -16.01
CA TRP A 127 -3.86 -29.64 -15.92
C TRP A 127 -4.85 -29.35 -14.79
N LEU A 128 -4.41 -29.13 -13.55
CA LEU A 128 -5.38 -28.85 -12.46
C LEU A 128 -5.92 -27.41 -12.50
N ARG A 129 -5.51 -26.56 -13.44
CA ARG A 129 -6.23 -25.32 -13.75
C ARG A 129 -7.36 -25.62 -14.73
N PHE A 130 -7.10 -26.44 -15.75
CA PHE A 130 -8.10 -26.90 -16.69
C PHE A 130 -9.26 -27.60 -15.98
N LEU A 131 -8.99 -28.55 -15.08
CA LEU A 131 -10.02 -29.26 -14.32
C LEU A 131 -10.97 -28.36 -13.50
N LYS A 132 -10.63 -27.10 -13.27
CA LYS A 132 -11.45 -26.12 -12.54
C LYS A 132 -12.26 -25.21 -13.46
N SER A 133 -12.02 -25.28 -14.76
CA SER A 133 -12.71 -24.45 -15.74
C SER A 133 -14.08 -25.05 -16.07
N LYS A 134 -15.07 -24.21 -16.38
CA LYS A 134 -16.39 -24.70 -16.83
C LYS A 134 -16.28 -25.58 -18.10
N GLN A 135 -15.26 -25.32 -18.93
CA GLN A 135 -14.99 -26.04 -20.16
C GLN A 135 -14.51 -27.49 -19.95
N SER A 136 -14.00 -27.85 -18.77
CA SER A 136 -13.49 -29.20 -18.55
C SER A 136 -14.57 -30.23 -18.24
N HIS A 137 -15.79 -29.83 -17.90
CA HIS A 137 -16.84 -30.75 -17.40
C HIS A 137 -17.11 -31.89 -18.39
N SER A 138 -17.45 -31.54 -19.64
CA SER A 138 -17.76 -32.50 -20.70
C SER A 138 -16.55 -33.37 -21.12
N THR A 139 -15.34 -32.83 -21.02
CA THR A 139 -14.10 -33.59 -21.33
C THR A 139 -13.77 -34.57 -20.22
N VAL A 140 -13.91 -34.16 -18.96
CA VAL A 140 -13.64 -34.99 -17.78
C VAL A 140 -14.68 -36.09 -17.66
N GLU A 141 -15.95 -35.79 -17.94
CA GLU A 141 -17.02 -36.80 -18.05
C GLU A 141 -16.67 -37.85 -19.11
N LYS A 142 -16.37 -37.44 -20.35
CA LYS A 142 -15.98 -38.38 -21.42
C LYS A 142 -14.74 -39.23 -21.06
N LEU A 143 -13.72 -38.63 -20.44
CA LEU A 143 -12.53 -39.37 -19.99
C LEU A 143 -12.85 -40.36 -18.87
N ASN A 144 -13.78 -40.00 -17.97
CA ASN A 144 -14.23 -40.88 -16.90
C ASN A 144 -15.13 -42.01 -17.44
N GLU A 145 -16.07 -41.71 -18.33
CA GLU A 145 -16.93 -42.69 -19.02
C GLU A 145 -16.09 -43.76 -19.74
N LEU A 146 -15.08 -43.32 -20.51
CA LEU A 146 -14.13 -44.22 -21.18
C LEU A 146 -13.39 -45.15 -20.20
N CYS A 147 -13.20 -44.73 -18.94
CA CYS A 147 -12.52 -45.51 -17.91
C CYS A 147 -13.47 -46.40 -17.08
N SER A 148 -14.76 -46.08 -17.01
CA SER A 148 -15.75 -46.73 -16.16
C SER A 148 -16.29 -48.05 -16.72
N ASP A 149 -16.15 -48.29 -18.02
CA ASP A 149 -17.00 -49.26 -18.73
C ASP A 149 -16.55 -50.73 -18.69
N LYS A 150 -15.46 -51.09 -17.99
CA LYS A 150 -14.96 -52.49 -18.01
C LYS A 150 -14.40 -53.06 -16.70
N THR A 151 -14.39 -52.32 -15.60
CA THR A 151 -14.00 -52.81 -14.26
C THR A 151 -14.24 -51.66 -13.29
N SER A 152 -14.54 -51.95 -12.03
CA SER A 152 -14.78 -51.04 -10.89
C SER A 152 -13.68 -49.98 -10.65
N LEU A 153 -13.45 -49.10 -11.63
CA LEU A 153 -12.41 -48.10 -11.64
C LEU A 153 -13.00 -46.79 -11.13
N LYS A 154 -12.53 -46.38 -9.94
CA LYS A 154 -12.73 -45.03 -9.42
C LYS A 154 -12.36 -44.00 -10.52
N PRO A 155 -13.07 -42.87 -10.64
CA PRO A 155 -12.82 -41.85 -11.67
C PRO A 155 -11.35 -41.41 -11.67
N MET A 156 -10.83 -41.05 -12.85
CA MET A 156 -9.41 -40.71 -13.05
C MET A 156 -8.97 -39.56 -12.13
N PHE A 157 -9.88 -38.62 -11.86
CA PHE A 157 -9.65 -37.45 -11.02
C PHE A 157 -10.85 -37.20 -10.09
N SER A 158 -10.94 -37.99 -9.02
CA SER A 158 -11.98 -37.79 -8.01
C SER A 158 -11.82 -36.45 -7.27
N PRO A 159 -12.88 -35.91 -6.65
CA PRO A 159 -12.81 -34.69 -5.86
C PRO A 159 -11.73 -34.72 -4.77
N GLU A 160 -11.43 -35.89 -4.20
CA GLU A 160 -10.38 -36.10 -3.19
C GLU A 160 -8.99 -35.85 -3.77
N VAL A 161 -8.72 -36.37 -4.97
CA VAL A 161 -7.43 -36.20 -5.67
C VAL A 161 -7.18 -34.73 -6.01
N ILE A 162 -8.23 -34.03 -6.42
CA ILE A 162 -8.19 -32.59 -6.70
C ILE A 162 -7.94 -31.82 -5.40
N ARG A 163 -8.68 -32.12 -4.32
CA ARG A 163 -8.51 -31.50 -2.99
C ARG A 163 -7.09 -31.66 -2.45
N GLY A 164 -6.51 -32.87 -2.51
CA GLY A 164 -5.13 -33.10 -2.07
C GLY A 164 -4.12 -32.23 -2.83
N SER A 165 -4.35 -31.98 -4.12
CA SER A 165 -3.50 -31.11 -4.93
C SER A 165 -3.65 -29.62 -4.60
N GLU A 166 -4.80 -29.21 -4.08
CA GLU A 166 -5.02 -27.83 -3.62
C GLU A 166 -4.22 -27.52 -2.37
N THR A 167 -4.17 -28.44 -1.41
CA THR A 167 -3.35 -28.31 -0.21
C THR A 167 -1.88 -28.13 -0.58
N LEU A 168 -1.37 -28.94 -1.52
CA LEU A 168 -0.01 -28.80 -2.07
C LEU A 168 0.25 -27.41 -2.68
N ARG A 169 -0.71 -26.89 -3.45
CA ARG A 169 -0.61 -25.57 -4.09
C ARG A 169 -0.59 -24.40 -3.11
N ARG A 170 -1.18 -24.55 -1.92
CA ARG A 170 -1.20 -23.48 -0.90
C ARG A 170 0.22 -23.20 -0.41
N PHE A 171 0.99 -24.23 -0.08
CA PHE A 171 2.36 -24.07 0.44
C PHE A 171 3.40 -23.74 -0.64
N TYR A 172 3.12 -24.07 -1.91
CA TYR A 172 3.96 -23.65 -3.03
C TYR A 172 4.13 -22.11 -3.13
N LYS A 173 3.24 -21.31 -2.53
CA LYS A 173 3.38 -19.84 -2.51
C LYS A 173 4.67 -19.37 -1.83
N ILE A 174 5.10 -20.05 -0.77
CA ILE A 174 6.36 -19.76 -0.08
C ILE A 174 7.54 -20.05 -1.02
N ILE A 175 7.55 -21.26 -1.60
CA ILE A 175 8.58 -21.71 -2.54
C ILE A 175 8.68 -20.79 -3.77
N ALA A 176 7.54 -20.31 -4.28
CA ALA A 176 7.49 -19.39 -5.40
C ALA A 176 8.15 -18.04 -5.06
N LEU A 177 7.88 -17.49 -3.87
CA LEU A 177 8.53 -16.27 -3.40
C LEU A 177 10.04 -16.47 -3.22
N GLU A 178 10.48 -17.57 -2.62
CA GLU A 178 11.90 -17.95 -2.55
C GLU A 178 12.54 -18.12 -3.94
N GLY A 179 11.74 -18.52 -4.93
CA GLY A 179 12.09 -18.59 -6.35
C GLY A 179 12.48 -17.24 -6.90
N LEU A 180 11.59 -16.26 -6.75
CA LEU A 180 11.79 -14.89 -7.21
C LEU A 180 12.97 -14.22 -6.50
N LEU A 181 13.13 -14.49 -5.20
CA LEU A 181 14.25 -13.98 -4.40
C LEU A 181 15.58 -14.70 -4.65
N LYS A 182 15.57 -15.83 -5.37
CA LYS A 182 16.72 -16.74 -5.58
C LYS A 182 17.41 -17.20 -4.29
N GLN A 183 16.71 -17.15 -3.16
CA GLN A 183 17.23 -17.51 -1.84
C GLN A 183 16.09 -17.88 -0.88
N PRO A 184 16.35 -18.66 0.17
CA PRO A 184 15.36 -18.96 1.20
C PRO A 184 14.91 -17.69 1.94
N LEU A 185 13.68 -17.71 2.45
CA LEU A 185 13.22 -16.66 3.35
C LEU A 185 14.00 -16.72 4.68
N PRO A 186 14.29 -15.57 5.33
CA PRO A 186 14.92 -15.55 6.64
C PRO A 186 13.92 -15.92 7.74
N ALA A 187 13.46 -17.19 7.74
CA ALA A 187 12.34 -17.67 8.54
C ALA A 187 12.47 -17.37 10.05
N CYS A 188 13.66 -17.54 10.64
CA CYS A 188 13.92 -17.19 12.04
C CYS A 188 13.61 -15.71 12.34
N LEU A 189 14.10 -14.79 11.52
CA LEU A 189 13.85 -13.35 11.71
C LEU A 189 12.36 -13.03 11.59
N LEU A 190 11.71 -13.58 10.55
CA LEU A 190 10.29 -13.33 10.31
C LEU A 190 9.41 -13.92 11.43
N PHE A 191 9.79 -15.08 11.97
CA PHE A 191 9.10 -15.69 13.11
C PHE A 191 9.27 -14.85 14.38
N LYS A 192 10.49 -14.42 14.70
CA LYS A 192 10.75 -13.53 15.85
C LYS A 192 9.89 -12.28 15.79
N ILE A 193 9.87 -11.60 14.64
CA ILE A 193 9.04 -10.41 14.42
C ILE A 193 7.54 -10.74 14.60
N ALA A 194 7.05 -11.78 13.93
CA ALA A 194 5.64 -12.16 13.97
C ALA A 194 5.18 -12.50 15.39
N SER A 195 6.09 -13.02 16.24
CA SER A 195 5.85 -13.41 17.63
C SER A 195 6.31 -12.35 18.64
N SER A 196 6.50 -11.08 18.23
CA SER A 196 6.92 -9.97 19.10
C SER A 196 8.26 -10.14 19.83
N GLN A 197 9.12 -11.06 19.40
CA GLN A 197 10.45 -11.21 19.96
C GLN A 197 11.37 -10.10 19.45
N LYS A 198 12.17 -9.52 20.36
CA LYS A 198 13.13 -8.46 20.02
C LYS A 198 14.25 -9.00 19.13
N LEU A 199 14.54 -8.28 18.05
CA LEU A 199 15.71 -8.53 17.21
C LEU A 199 16.95 -7.86 17.81
N ASN A 200 18.08 -8.57 17.85
CA ASN A 200 19.38 -7.96 18.16
C ASN A 200 19.90 -7.10 16.98
N GLN A 201 20.98 -6.34 17.19
CA GLN A 201 21.51 -5.42 16.17
C GLN A 201 21.88 -6.14 14.85
N THR A 202 22.52 -7.31 14.94
CA THR A 202 22.89 -8.12 13.77
C THR A 202 21.66 -8.62 13.01
N GLU A 203 20.62 -9.01 13.73
CA GLU A 203 19.33 -9.45 13.17
C GLU A 203 18.59 -8.31 12.50
N LYS A 204 18.55 -7.12 13.14
CA LYS A 204 18.00 -5.89 12.54
C LYS A 204 18.72 -5.55 11.22
N ALA A 205 20.05 -5.60 11.20
CA ALA A 205 20.82 -5.37 9.98
C ALA A 205 20.51 -6.40 8.88
N LYS A 206 20.34 -7.69 9.24
CA LYS A 206 19.93 -8.74 8.29
C LYS A 206 18.51 -8.52 7.75
N PHE A 207 17.58 -8.07 8.61
CA PHE A 207 16.22 -7.74 8.20
C PHE A 207 16.20 -6.54 7.25
N LYS A 208 16.92 -5.46 7.57
CA LYS A 208 17.08 -4.30 6.67
C LYS A 208 17.67 -4.69 5.31
N LYS A 209 18.71 -5.54 5.28
CA LYS A 209 19.25 -6.11 4.04
C LYS A 209 18.24 -6.98 3.29
N PHE A 210 17.33 -7.64 3.99
CA PHE A 210 16.21 -8.35 3.36
C PHE A 210 15.21 -7.39 2.71
N ILE A 211 14.85 -6.29 3.38
CA ILE A 211 13.93 -5.27 2.83
C ILE A 211 14.53 -4.59 1.60
N GLN A 212 15.80 -4.19 1.69
CA GLN A 212 16.53 -3.62 0.55
C GLN A 212 16.50 -4.56 -0.67
N ARG A 213 16.57 -5.88 -0.46
CA ARG A 213 16.46 -6.86 -1.56
C ARG A 213 15.03 -6.96 -2.10
N LEU A 214 14.00 -6.85 -1.26
CA LEU A 214 12.61 -6.81 -1.72
C LEU A 214 12.32 -5.56 -2.55
N ASN A 215 12.91 -4.42 -2.17
CA ASN A 215 12.76 -3.15 -2.87
C ASN A 215 13.57 -3.08 -4.18
N LYS A 216 14.57 -3.97 -4.38
CA LYS A 216 15.30 -4.01 -5.66
C LYS A 216 14.32 -4.28 -6.80
N LYS A 217 14.26 -3.35 -7.76
CA LYS A 217 13.49 -3.46 -9.01
C LYS A 217 14.10 -4.46 -10.00
N THR A 218 14.59 -5.61 -9.52
CA THR A 218 15.17 -6.66 -10.36
C THR A 218 14.09 -7.55 -10.99
N TYR A 219 14.30 -7.97 -12.24
CA TYR A 219 13.42 -8.89 -12.93
C TYR A 219 13.67 -10.35 -12.49
N PRO A 220 12.61 -11.16 -12.26
CA PRO A 220 11.19 -10.80 -12.27
C PRO A 220 10.77 -9.99 -11.05
N LYS A 221 9.97 -8.93 -11.27
CA LYS A 221 9.45 -8.07 -10.18
C LYS A 221 8.52 -8.86 -9.26
N ILE A 222 8.75 -8.78 -7.95
CA ILE A 222 7.85 -9.36 -6.95
C ILE A 222 6.63 -8.45 -6.82
N GLY A 223 5.45 -8.95 -7.18
CA GLY A 223 4.18 -8.25 -6.98
C GLY A 223 3.64 -8.46 -5.57
N ILE A 224 2.95 -7.44 -5.03
CA ILE A 224 2.34 -7.47 -3.68
C ILE A 224 1.40 -8.66 -3.47
N GLU A 225 0.64 -9.08 -4.50
CA GLU A 225 -0.26 -10.24 -4.42
C GLU A 225 0.52 -11.54 -4.14
N VAL A 226 1.66 -11.72 -4.81
CA VAL A 226 2.50 -12.92 -4.64
C VAL A 226 3.16 -12.91 -3.27
N PHE A 227 3.68 -11.75 -2.87
CA PHE A 227 4.29 -11.55 -1.57
C PHE A 227 3.28 -11.79 -0.42
N GLY A 228 2.15 -11.09 -0.41
CA GLY A 228 1.12 -11.21 0.63
C GLY A 228 0.60 -12.63 0.77
N LYS A 229 0.35 -13.33 -0.35
CA LYS A 229 -0.06 -14.75 -0.33
C LYS A 229 1.01 -15.66 0.25
N ALA A 230 2.30 -15.42 -0.02
CA ALA A 230 3.38 -16.23 0.52
C ALA A 230 3.56 -15.99 2.03
N ILE A 231 3.53 -14.73 2.48
CA ILE A 231 3.68 -14.39 3.89
C ILE A 231 2.50 -14.89 4.72
N ARG A 232 1.25 -14.78 4.24
CA ARG A 232 0.07 -15.39 4.90
C ARG A 232 0.25 -16.89 5.13
N ARG A 233 0.79 -17.61 4.13
CA ARG A 233 1.09 -19.05 4.25
C ARG A 233 2.25 -19.34 5.20
N LEU A 234 3.22 -18.45 5.26
CA LEU A 234 4.31 -18.56 6.22
C LEU A 234 3.79 -18.38 7.66
N ILE A 235 2.88 -17.44 7.90
CA ILE A 235 2.22 -17.27 9.20
C ILE A 235 1.43 -18.53 9.59
N GLU A 236 0.70 -19.16 8.65
CA GLU A 236 0.03 -20.45 8.93
C GLU A 236 1.03 -21.52 9.39
N VAL A 237 2.24 -21.57 8.80
CA VAL A 237 3.31 -22.48 9.29
C VAL A 237 3.74 -22.09 10.70
N PHE A 238 3.99 -20.80 10.96
CA PHE A 238 4.43 -20.31 12.27
C PHE A 238 3.40 -20.59 13.37
N GLN A 239 2.11 -20.48 13.09
CA GLN A 239 1.03 -20.79 14.03
C GLN A 239 0.99 -22.27 14.44
N THR A 240 1.52 -23.17 13.61
CA THR A 240 1.66 -24.59 13.94
C THR A 240 2.95 -24.92 14.71
N ILE A 241 3.79 -23.92 14.99
CA ILE A 241 4.89 -24.05 15.95
C ILE A 241 4.24 -23.90 17.33
N ASN A 242 3.58 -24.97 17.78
CA ASN A 242 3.08 -25.07 19.15
C ASN A 242 4.29 -25.05 20.07
N SER A 243 4.44 -23.98 20.84
CA SER A 243 5.32 -24.02 21.98
C SER A 243 4.59 -23.44 23.17
N VAL A 244 4.42 -24.30 24.17
CA VAL A 244 4.13 -24.00 25.57
C VAL A 244 5.05 -22.88 26.14
N LEU A 245 6.10 -22.51 25.42
CA LEU A 245 7.15 -21.56 25.78
C LEU A 245 7.07 -20.18 25.10
N ILE A 246 6.13 -19.93 24.17
CA ILE A 246 6.01 -18.62 23.51
C ILE A 246 4.68 -17.99 23.91
N GLU A 247 4.74 -16.98 24.78
CA GLU A 247 3.59 -16.19 25.27
C GLU A 247 2.80 -15.49 24.14
N HIS A 248 3.34 -15.44 22.92
CA HIS A 248 2.77 -14.69 21.79
C HIS A 248 2.67 -15.51 20.52
N GLN A 249 1.44 -15.77 20.07
CA GLN A 249 1.18 -16.38 18.77
C GLN A 249 1.66 -15.50 17.62
N ALA A 250 2.18 -16.14 16.56
CA ALA A 250 2.63 -15.45 15.36
C ALA A 250 1.47 -14.69 14.68
N ASN A 251 1.67 -13.39 14.46
CA ASN A 251 0.66 -12.47 13.95
C ASN A 251 1.12 -11.85 12.62
N LEU A 252 0.26 -11.96 11.60
CA LEU A 252 0.50 -11.42 10.26
C LEU A 252 0.66 -9.90 10.26
N THR A 253 -0.19 -9.20 10.99
CA THR A 253 -0.21 -7.74 11.06
C THR A 253 1.09 -7.22 11.66
N LYS A 254 1.59 -7.83 12.74
CA LYS A 254 2.90 -7.48 13.33
C LYS A 254 4.04 -7.60 12.32
N LEU A 255 4.03 -8.68 11.54
CA LEU A 255 5.05 -8.91 10.52
C LEU A 255 4.95 -7.89 9.38
N PHE A 256 3.74 -7.55 8.93
CA PHE A 256 3.51 -6.52 7.93
C PHE A 256 3.90 -5.12 8.42
N MET A 257 3.59 -4.77 9.66
CA MET A 257 4.03 -3.52 10.28
C MET A 257 5.55 -3.40 10.28
N ALA A 258 6.27 -4.45 10.68
CA ALA A 258 7.73 -4.44 10.65
C ALA A 258 8.29 -4.24 9.22
N PHE A 259 7.64 -4.82 8.20
CA PHE A 259 8.02 -4.56 6.81
C PHE A 259 7.82 -3.08 6.43
N VAL A 260 6.69 -2.50 6.82
CA VAL A 260 6.35 -1.11 6.51
C VAL A 260 7.29 -0.13 7.22
N LEU A 261 7.55 -0.33 8.52
CA LEU A 261 8.45 0.52 9.31
C LEU A 261 9.90 0.49 8.80
N GLU A 262 10.33 -0.62 8.19
CA GLU A 262 11.64 -0.72 7.53
C GLU A 262 11.62 -0.26 6.05
N GLY A 263 10.51 0.33 5.58
CA GLY A 263 10.40 0.94 4.26
C GLY A 263 10.18 -0.06 3.11
N CYS A 264 9.45 -1.15 3.33
CA CYS A 264 9.14 -2.11 2.26
C CYS A 264 8.18 -1.52 1.22
N GLU A 265 8.70 -1.24 0.01
CA GLU A 265 7.97 -0.59 -1.09
C GLU A 265 6.89 -1.49 -1.72
N LEU A 266 6.87 -2.80 -1.40
CA LEU A 266 5.85 -3.71 -1.92
C LEU A 266 4.44 -3.27 -1.52
N PHE A 267 4.26 -2.70 -0.34
CA PHE A 267 2.96 -2.22 0.14
C PHE A 267 2.47 -0.95 -0.57
N LEU A 268 3.36 -0.26 -1.29
CA LEU A 268 3.03 0.89 -2.15
C LEU A 268 2.64 0.45 -3.58
N GLN A 269 2.81 -0.83 -3.92
CA GLN A 269 2.46 -1.34 -5.24
C GLN A 269 0.95 -1.51 -5.40
N GLU A 270 0.51 -1.37 -6.65
CA GLU A 270 -0.85 -1.66 -7.08
C GLU A 270 -1.05 -3.16 -7.30
N ASP A 271 -2.19 -3.69 -6.85
CA ASP A 271 -2.64 -5.03 -7.21
C ASP A 271 -3.58 -4.93 -8.41
N GLU A 272 -3.08 -5.23 -9.61
CA GLU A 272 -3.85 -5.12 -10.87
C GLU A 272 -5.20 -5.85 -10.84
N ARG A 273 -5.27 -7.04 -10.21
CA ARG A 273 -6.54 -7.78 -10.11
C ARG A 273 -7.51 -7.07 -9.20
N HIS A 274 -7.01 -6.52 -8.10
CA HIS A 274 -7.81 -5.74 -7.19
C HIS A 274 -8.27 -4.42 -7.83
N LEU A 275 -7.40 -3.75 -8.59
CA LEU A 275 -7.74 -2.55 -9.34
C LEU A 275 -8.81 -2.81 -10.42
N ASN A 276 -8.73 -3.94 -11.13
CA ASN A 276 -9.76 -4.31 -12.11
C ASN A 276 -11.12 -4.52 -11.45
N TRP A 277 -11.16 -5.16 -10.27
CA TRP A 277 -12.38 -5.26 -9.47
C TRP A 277 -12.87 -3.88 -9.01
N ARG A 278 -11.97 -3.04 -8.50
CA ARG A 278 -12.26 -1.68 -8.05
C ARG A 278 -12.89 -0.82 -9.16
N LYS A 279 -12.39 -0.93 -10.40
CA LYS A 279 -12.94 -0.24 -11.59
C LYS A 279 -14.34 -0.74 -11.99
N SER A 280 -14.73 -1.95 -11.59
CA SER A 280 -16.04 -2.51 -11.89
C SER A 280 -17.16 -2.05 -10.96
N LEU A 281 -16.80 -1.39 -9.84
CA LEU A 281 -17.75 -0.94 -8.83
C LEU A 281 -18.58 0.24 -9.33
N LYS A 282 -19.87 0.23 -9.00
CA LYS A 282 -20.82 1.30 -9.34
C LYS A 282 -21.69 1.65 -8.12
N PRO A 283 -22.21 2.89 -8.05
CA PRO A 283 -23.26 3.24 -7.10
C PRO A 283 -24.44 2.25 -7.16
N ASN A 284 -25.14 2.10 -6.03
CA ASN A 284 -26.24 1.17 -5.77
C ASN A 284 -25.87 -0.33 -5.77
N GLN A 285 -24.59 -0.67 -5.92
CA GLN A 285 -24.14 -2.04 -5.78
C GLN A 285 -24.04 -2.45 -4.30
N ALA A 286 -24.58 -3.63 -3.98
CA ALA A 286 -24.48 -4.23 -2.65
C ALA A 286 -23.10 -4.90 -2.45
N LEU A 287 -22.45 -4.58 -1.34
CA LEU A 287 -21.23 -5.22 -0.87
C LEU A 287 -21.48 -5.89 0.48
N ASP A 288 -21.01 -7.12 0.63
CA ASP A 288 -21.02 -7.85 1.89
C ASP A 288 -19.70 -7.63 2.64
N CYS A 289 -19.81 -7.04 3.83
CA CYS A 289 -18.73 -6.95 4.80
C CYS A 289 -19.07 -7.83 6.00
N ASN A 290 -18.50 -9.03 6.02
CA ASN A 290 -18.60 -9.98 7.15
C ASN A 290 -20.05 -10.27 7.61
N GLY A 291 -21.00 -10.36 6.67
CA GLY A 291 -22.42 -10.61 6.93
C GLY A 291 -23.29 -9.35 6.93
N ARG A 292 -22.69 -8.16 6.89
CA ARG A 292 -23.39 -6.88 6.79
C ARG A 292 -23.44 -6.42 5.33
N ILE A 293 -24.66 -6.25 4.81
CA ILE A 293 -24.87 -5.72 3.45
C ILE A 293 -24.85 -4.19 3.48
N LEU A 294 -23.95 -3.60 2.70
CA LEU A 294 -23.79 -2.17 2.53
C LEU A 294 -24.05 -1.80 1.07
N ILE A 295 -24.85 -0.76 0.85
CA ILE A 295 -25.18 -0.28 -0.50
C ILE A 295 -24.24 0.88 -0.82
N LEU A 296 -23.43 0.73 -1.88
CA LEU A 296 -22.56 1.82 -2.35
C LEU A 296 -23.41 3.02 -2.74
N GLY A 297 -23.14 4.18 -2.14
CA GLY A 297 -23.71 5.46 -2.52
C GLY A 297 -22.84 6.16 -3.58
N GLU A 298 -22.70 7.48 -3.42
CA GLU A 298 -21.91 8.33 -4.30
C GLU A 298 -20.41 8.20 -4.05
N LEU A 299 -19.62 8.33 -5.11
CA LEU A 299 -18.17 8.40 -5.01
C LEU A 299 -17.76 9.82 -4.55
N ILE A 300 -17.27 9.95 -3.32
CA ILE A 300 -16.88 11.25 -2.72
C ILE A 300 -15.39 11.53 -2.81
N LYS A 301 -14.55 10.50 -2.98
CA LYS A 301 -13.11 10.64 -3.24
C LYS A 301 -12.67 9.56 -4.20
N GLY A 302 -12.17 9.96 -5.36
CA GLY A 302 -11.58 9.06 -6.34
C GLY A 302 -10.63 9.86 -7.20
N LYS A 303 -9.41 10.06 -6.73
CA LYS A 303 -8.41 10.80 -7.49
C LYS A 303 -7.78 9.92 -8.58
N GLU A 304 -7.41 10.54 -9.69
CA GLU A 304 -6.73 9.88 -10.82
C GLU A 304 -5.42 9.21 -10.37
N LEU A 305 -4.98 8.21 -11.14
CA LEU A 305 -3.74 7.46 -10.89
C LEU A 305 -2.54 8.41 -10.82
N GLY A 306 -1.97 8.66 -9.64
CA GLY A 306 -0.79 9.51 -9.50
C GLY A 306 -0.50 9.99 -8.08
N GLU A 307 -1.52 10.31 -7.28
CA GLU A 307 -1.34 10.92 -5.95
C GLU A 307 -1.05 9.92 -4.81
N LEU A 308 -0.63 10.44 -3.64
CA LEU A 308 -0.16 9.69 -2.47
C LEU A 308 -1.26 8.93 -1.69
N ASP A 309 -2.53 9.39 -1.75
CA ASP A 309 -3.68 8.67 -1.16
C ASP A 309 -4.68 8.26 -2.25
N ARG A 310 -4.46 7.05 -2.79
CA ARG A 310 -5.20 6.49 -3.94
C ARG A 310 -6.48 5.75 -3.55
N ASN A 311 -6.99 5.90 -2.34
CA ASN A 311 -8.20 5.20 -1.93
C ASN A 311 -9.43 5.71 -2.74
N LEU A 312 -10.32 4.81 -3.19
CA LEU A 312 -11.70 5.23 -3.51
C LEU A 312 -12.49 5.27 -2.22
N VAL A 313 -13.33 6.28 -2.09
CA VAL A 313 -14.24 6.42 -0.96
C VAL A 313 -15.64 6.66 -1.49
N TYR A 314 -16.54 5.74 -1.15
CA TYR A 314 -17.97 5.83 -1.44
C TYR A 314 -18.73 6.13 -0.15
N THR A 315 -19.79 6.94 -0.24
CA THR A 315 -20.81 6.98 0.81
C THR A 315 -21.55 5.64 0.87
N VAL A 316 -22.26 5.39 1.96
CA VAL A 316 -23.12 4.21 2.10
C VAL A 316 -24.57 4.68 2.10
N ALA A 317 -25.36 4.25 1.12
CA ALA A 317 -26.72 4.73 0.92
C ALA A 317 -27.66 4.32 2.06
N ASN A 318 -27.39 3.20 2.73
CA ASN A 318 -28.17 2.70 3.86
C ASN A 318 -27.54 2.98 5.24
N ASP A 319 -26.46 3.77 5.32
CA ASP A 319 -25.84 4.20 6.58
C ASP A 319 -25.00 5.46 6.37
N GLU A 320 -25.54 6.61 6.76
CA GLU A 320 -24.85 7.90 6.57
C GLU A 320 -23.63 8.10 7.47
N SER A 321 -23.47 7.27 8.52
CA SER A 321 -22.38 7.39 9.49
C SER A 321 -21.04 6.83 9.04
N VAL A 322 -21.04 6.06 7.95
CA VAL A 322 -19.87 5.36 7.46
C VAL A 322 -19.64 5.60 5.97
N VAL A 323 -18.41 5.30 5.55
CA VAL A 323 -17.98 5.28 4.16
C VAL A 323 -17.32 3.94 3.87
N ILE A 324 -17.36 3.54 2.60
CA ILE A 324 -16.59 2.40 2.10
C ILE A 324 -15.30 2.94 1.49
N SER A 325 -14.18 2.58 2.09
CA SER A 325 -12.84 2.91 1.62
C SER A 325 -12.21 1.72 0.91
N ILE A 326 -11.58 1.95 -0.25
CA ILE A 326 -11.00 0.92 -1.10
C ILE A 326 -9.59 1.32 -1.51
N ALA A 327 -8.59 0.66 -0.93
CA ALA A 327 -7.17 0.90 -1.17
C ALA A 327 -6.68 0.36 -2.55
N PRO A 328 -5.48 0.75 -3.02
CA PRO A 328 -4.89 0.21 -4.25
C PRO A 328 -4.44 -1.26 -4.15
N ASN A 329 -4.31 -1.79 -2.93
CA ASN A 329 -4.08 -3.21 -2.69
C ASN A 329 -4.76 -3.66 -1.39
N ARG A 330 -4.99 -4.98 -1.29
CA ARG A 330 -5.79 -5.59 -0.22
C ARG A 330 -5.13 -5.61 1.16
N GLU A 331 -3.83 -5.36 1.22
CA GLU A 331 -3.07 -5.47 2.48
C GLU A 331 -3.09 -4.14 3.26
N LEU A 332 -3.45 -3.04 2.62
CA LEU A 332 -3.31 -1.69 3.19
C LEU A 332 -4.30 -1.35 4.30
N HIS A 333 -5.56 -1.78 4.24
CA HIS A 333 -6.53 -1.38 5.26
C HIS A 333 -6.22 -1.95 6.64
N THR A 334 -5.86 -3.23 6.71
CA THR A 334 -5.44 -3.87 7.97
C THR A 334 -4.20 -3.20 8.54
N LEU A 335 -3.26 -2.80 7.67
CA LEU A 335 -2.07 -2.06 8.08
C LEU A 335 -2.41 -0.65 8.58
N LYS A 336 -3.23 0.11 7.85
CA LYS A 336 -3.66 1.45 8.25
C LYS A 336 -4.38 1.42 9.61
N LYS A 337 -5.23 0.42 9.85
CA LYS A 337 -5.89 0.22 11.14
C LYS A 337 -4.88 -0.01 12.27
N GLU A 338 -3.90 -0.88 12.07
CA GLU A 338 -2.88 -1.16 13.08
C GLU A 338 -1.95 0.05 13.33
N VAL A 339 -1.57 0.79 12.29
CA VAL A 339 -0.82 2.06 12.42
C VAL A 339 -1.61 3.02 13.32
N ASN A 340 -2.92 3.15 13.11
CA ASN A 340 -3.77 4.02 13.94
C ASN A 340 -3.83 3.57 15.41
N GLU A 341 -3.81 2.27 15.66
CA GLU A 341 -3.84 1.72 17.03
C GLU A 341 -2.47 1.84 17.73
N GLN A 342 -1.36 1.79 16.98
CA GLN A 342 0.00 1.86 17.55
C GLN A 342 0.52 3.29 17.72
N PHE A 343 0.19 4.19 16.80
CA PHE A 343 0.63 5.58 16.84
C PHE A 343 -0.48 6.46 17.37
N SER A 344 -0.31 6.95 18.60
CA SER A 344 -1.20 7.93 19.21
C SER A 344 -0.77 9.34 18.80
N TRP A 345 -1.62 10.00 18.02
CA TRP A 345 -1.49 11.42 17.68
C TRP A 345 -2.44 12.24 18.56
N ALA A 346 -2.20 13.54 18.70
CA ALA A 346 -3.13 14.44 19.38
C ALA A 346 -4.48 14.61 18.66
N LEU A 347 -4.52 14.34 17.34
CA LEU A 347 -5.76 14.19 16.59
C LEU A 347 -5.99 12.71 16.28
N GLU A 348 -7.19 12.23 16.56
CA GLU A 348 -7.57 10.86 16.22
C GLU A 348 -7.66 10.66 14.71
N THR A 349 -7.67 9.41 14.28
CA THR A 349 -7.99 9.01 12.89
C THR A 349 -9.41 8.45 12.85
N PRO A 350 -10.06 8.34 11.68
CA PRO A 350 -11.40 7.79 11.59
C PRO A 350 -11.39 6.33 12.01
N ASN A 351 -12.43 5.96 12.76
CA ASN A 351 -12.57 4.61 13.29
C ASN A 351 -12.82 3.61 12.16
N TYR A 352 -12.06 2.52 12.15
CA TYR A 352 -12.32 1.38 11.30
C TYR A 352 -13.42 0.52 11.93
N VAL A 353 -14.65 0.67 11.42
CA VAL A 353 -15.83 -0.08 11.88
C VAL A 353 -15.66 -1.56 11.53
N ASP A 354 -15.26 -1.85 10.29
CA ASP A 354 -15.01 -3.23 9.86
C ASP A 354 -14.05 -3.28 8.65
N ILE A 355 -13.41 -4.43 8.42
CA ILE A 355 -12.59 -4.70 7.24
C ILE A 355 -13.06 -6.03 6.66
N GLU A 356 -13.39 -6.05 5.36
CA GLU A 356 -13.81 -7.29 4.70
C GLU A 356 -12.74 -8.37 4.87
N LYS A 357 -13.15 -9.62 5.09
CA LYS A 357 -12.27 -10.77 5.40
C LYS A 357 -11.01 -10.91 4.53
N ASN A 358 -11.04 -10.47 3.27
CA ASN A 358 -9.91 -10.55 2.34
C ASN A 358 -9.21 -9.19 2.12
N GLY A 359 -9.54 -8.18 2.91
CA GLY A 359 -8.98 -6.83 2.87
C GLY A 359 -9.38 -6.03 1.63
N ARG A 360 -10.44 -6.42 0.91
CA ARG A 360 -10.81 -5.74 -0.34
C ARG A 360 -11.29 -4.31 -0.12
N PHE A 361 -11.96 -4.05 0.98
CA PHE A 361 -12.42 -2.72 1.37
C PHE A 361 -12.57 -2.66 2.88
N ALA A 362 -12.68 -1.45 3.41
CA ALA A 362 -12.95 -1.19 4.80
C ALA A 362 -14.20 -0.30 4.95
N VAL A 363 -14.93 -0.54 6.03
CA VAL A 363 -16.01 0.32 6.50
C VAL A 363 -15.39 1.25 7.54
N VAL A 364 -15.42 2.54 7.24
CA VAL A 364 -14.71 3.56 8.02
C VAL A 364 -15.71 4.64 8.41
N GLU A 365 -15.53 5.23 9.59
CA GLU A 365 -16.28 6.42 10.02
C GLU A 365 -16.29 7.49 8.93
N ARG A 366 -17.47 8.07 8.67
CA ARG A 366 -17.60 9.17 7.73
C ARG A 366 -17.14 10.48 8.37
N LEU A 367 -16.10 11.07 7.79
CA LEU A 367 -15.70 12.44 8.08
C LEU A 367 -16.49 13.41 7.19
N THR A 368 -16.71 14.61 7.69
CA THR A 368 -17.58 15.63 7.07
C THR A 368 -16.76 16.66 6.28
N GLN A 369 -16.60 17.87 6.80
CA GLN A 369 -15.88 18.96 6.16
C GLN A 369 -14.37 18.91 6.52
N GLY A 370 -13.51 19.29 5.58
CA GLY A 370 -12.08 19.51 5.83
C GLY A 370 -11.79 20.89 6.43
N ILE A 371 -10.78 21.02 7.28
CA ILE A 371 -10.42 22.28 7.94
C ILE A 371 -10.02 23.37 6.93
N ALA A 372 -9.40 22.98 5.81
CA ALA A 372 -9.02 23.90 4.72
C ALA A 372 -10.21 24.69 4.14
N LYS A 373 -11.43 24.13 4.23
CA LYS A 373 -12.67 24.76 3.72
C LYS A 373 -13.53 25.32 4.85
N TYR A 374 -13.04 25.38 6.08
CA TYR A 374 -13.84 25.82 7.22
C TYR A 374 -14.12 27.33 7.13
N PRO A 375 -15.39 27.76 7.25
CA PRO A 375 -15.77 29.14 7.01
C PRO A 375 -15.51 30.01 8.25
N TRP A 376 -14.26 30.48 8.42
CA TRP A 376 -13.92 31.40 9.51
C TRP A 376 -14.70 32.71 9.41
N ARG A 377 -15.42 33.08 10.47
CA ARG A 377 -16.28 34.27 10.58
C ARG A 377 -15.75 35.30 11.57
N SER A 378 -14.85 34.92 12.48
CA SER A 378 -14.28 35.88 13.44
C SER A 378 -13.56 37.03 12.74
N ASN A 379 -13.94 38.26 13.11
CA ASN A 379 -13.36 39.51 12.62
C ASN A 379 -12.66 40.33 13.72
N CYS A 380 -12.50 39.77 14.91
CA CYS A 380 -11.78 40.37 16.02
C CYS A 380 -11.01 39.31 16.83
N SER A 381 -10.25 39.75 17.83
CA SER A 381 -9.43 38.87 18.67
C SER A 381 -10.23 37.92 19.56
N LYS A 382 -11.50 38.21 19.84
CA LYS A 382 -12.40 37.33 20.58
C LYS A 382 -13.11 36.40 19.58
N LEU A 383 -12.64 35.16 19.51
CA LEU A 383 -13.17 34.18 18.58
C LEU A 383 -14.60 33.76 18.93
N LEU A 384 -15.39 33.36 17.92
CA LEU A 384 -16.70 32.75 18.16
C LEU A 384 -16.54 31.41 18.91
N PRO A 385 -17.50 30.99 19.74
CA PRO A 385 -17.37 29.77 20.54
C PRO A 385 -17.05 28.50 19.73
N GLU A 386 -17.69 28.32 18.58
CA GLU A 386 -17.47 27.17 17.69
C GLU A 386 -16.06 27.16 17.06
N GLU A 387 -15.59 28.34 16.66
CA GLU A 387 -14.24 28.53 16.13
C GLU A 387 -13.20 28.33 17.23
N GLN A 388 -13.48 28.78 18.46
CA GLN A 388 -12.61 28.60 19.60
C GLN A 388 -12.38 27.12 19.93
N LEU A 389 -13.42 26.28 19.84
CA LEU A 389 -13.29 24.83 20.00
C LEU A 389 -12.37 24.22 18.94
N THR A 390 -12.56 24.63 17.68
CA THR A 390 -11.76 24.16 16.55
C THR A 390 -10.30 24.59 16.69
N VAL A 391 -10.06 25.88 16.97
CA VAL A 391 -8.73 26.46 17.22
C VAL A 391 -8.04 25.75 18.38
N ASN A 392 -8.75 25.45 19.47
CA ASN A 392 -8.18 24.72 20.60
C ASN A 392 -7.76 23.29 20.21
N GLY A 393 -8.51 22.61 19.35
CA GLY A 393 -8.13 21.31 18.80
C GLY A 393 -6.83 21.38 18.00
N ILE A 394 -6.70 22.37 17.12
CA ILE A 394 -5.48 22.60 16.33
C ILE A 394 -4.29 22.96 17.26
N LYS A 395 -4.50 23.81 18.26
CA LYS A 395 -3.46 24.17 19.24
C LYS A 395 -2.90 22.96 19.96
N LYS A 396 -3.78 22.10 20.49
CA LYS A 396 -3.36 20.86 21.16
C LYS A 396 -2.52 19.97 20.25
N PHE A 397 -2.85 19.92 18.96
CA PHE A 397 -2.06 19.20 17.97
C PHE A 397 -0.66 19.82 17.80
N LEU A 398 -0.57 21.14 17.63
CA LEU A 398 0.70 21.85 17.50
C LEU A 398 1.57 21.70 18.77
N GLU A 399 0.97 21.87 19.96
CA GLU A 399 1.62 21.68 21.26
C GLU A 399 2.20 20.27 21.36
N TRP A 400 1.39 19.25 21.06
CA TRP A 400 1.84 17.86 21.09
C TRP A 400 3.01 17.61 20.13
N CYS A 401 2.96 18.13 18.89
CA CYS A 401 4.06 17.97 17.94
C CYS A 401 5.36 18.56 18.47
N ILE A 402 5.28 19.74 19.09
CA ILE A 402 6.44 20.44 19.63
C ILE A 402 6.97 19.72 20.89
N GLU A 403 6.11 19.36 21.82
CA GLU A 403 6.48 18.68 23.06
C GLU A 403 7.08 17.30 22.81
N GLN A 404 6.59 16.57 21.81
CA GLN A 404 7.09 15.25 21.45
C GLN A 404 8.26 15.30 20.45
N GLU A 405 8.63 16.48 19.96
CA GLU A 405 9.61 16.70 18.88
C GLU A 405 9.34 15.83 17.63
N LYS A 406 8.05 15.57 17.35
CA LYS A 406 7.58 14.63 16.33
C LYS A 406 6.46 15.25 15.52
N SER A 407 6.41 14.95 14.23
CA SER A 407 5.28 15.33 13.38
C SER A 407 4.83 14.18 12.48
N PRO A 408 3.58 14.16 11.99
CA PRO A 408 3.20 13.22 10.96
C PRO A 408 4.06 13.42 9.70
N THR A 409 4.44 12.36 9.00
CA THR A 409 5.13 12.52 7.71
C THR A 409 4.18 13.16 6.68
N ALA A 410 4.58 14.32 6.15
CA ALA A 410 3.87 15.07 5.09
C ALA A 410 2.38 15.33 5.37
N PHE A 411 2.03 15.85 6.55
CA PHE A 411 0.66 16.31 6.83
C PHE A 411 0.34 17.62 6.12
N CYS A 412 -0.93 17.78 5.76
CA CYS A 412 -1.49 19.02 5.24
C CYS A 412 -2.91 19.23 5.76
N THR A 413 -3.44 20.43 5.53
CA THR A 413 -4.78 20.82 5.98
C THR A 413 -5.91 20.06 5.28
N ASP A 414 -5.70 19.58 4.05
CA ASP A 414 -6.66 18.72 3.35
C ASP A 414 -6.92 17.39 4.07
N GLU A 415 -5.99 16.99 4.94
CA GLU A 415 -6.05 15.70 5.64
C GLU A 415 -6.65 15.81 7.02
N ILE A 416 -7.05 17.00 7.47
CA ILE A 416 -7.73 17.20 8.74
C ILE A 416 -9.19 17.54 8.46
N MET A 417 -10.08 16.74 9.04
CA MET A 417 -11.51 16.82 8.80
C MET A 417 -12.30 16.70 10.10
N PHE A 418 -13.54 17.16 10.09
CA PHE A 418 -14.44 17.02 11.23
C PHE A 418 -15.08 15.63 11.25
N GLY A 419 -14.96 14.94 12.38
CA GLY A 419 -15.78 13.76 12.69
C GLY A 419 -17.24 14.15 12.94
N GLN A 420 -18.10 13.15 13.11
CA GLN A 420 -19.53 13.42 13.36
C GLN A 420 -19.80 14.15 14.68
N SER A 421 -18.90 13.99 15.66
CA SER A 421 -18.94 14.69 16.95
C SER A 421 -18.50 16.15 16.88
N GLY A 422 -18.07 16.64 15.71
CA GLY A 422 -17.55 18.00 15.54
C GLY A 422 -16.09 18.19 15.99
N TYR A 423 -15.39 17.12 16.39
CA TYR A 423 -13.96 17.17 16.68
C TYR A 423 -13.11 16.92 15.43
N LEU A 424 -11.91 17.49 15.41
CA LEU A 424 -10.94 17.32 14.32
C LEU A 424 -10.27 15.94 14.38
N LYS A 425 -10.16 15.32 13.22
CA LYS A 425 -9.50 14.03 13.01
C LYS A 425 -8.62 14.09 11.75
N PHE A 426 -7.54 13.32 11.74
CA PHE A 426 -6.81 13.02 10.52
C PHE A 426 -7.63 12.08 9.65
N SER A 427 -7.78 12.37 8.36
CA SER A 427 -8.50 11.54 7.38
C SER A 427 -7.83 10.20 7.07
N LYS A 428 -6.54 10.04 7.42
CA LYS A 428 -5.75 8.84 7.17
C LYS A 428 -4.70 8.60 8.26
N ALA A 429 -4.16 7.39 8.27
CA ALA A 429 -3.03 7.01 9.12
C ALA A 429 -1.73 7.72 8.68
N HIS A 430 -0.91 8.14 9.63
CA HIS A 430 0.40 8.73 9.39
C HIS A 430 1.51 7.97 10.12
N PHE A 431 2.71 8.00 9.54
CA PHE A 431 3.93 7.55 10.20
C PHE A 431 4.60 8.70 10.94
N GLU A 432 5.36 8.35 11.98
CA GLU A 432 6.21 9.27 12.71
C GLU A 432 7.30 9.87 11.81
N GLY A 433 7.41 11.19 11.85
CA GLY A 433 8.43 12.00 11.19
C GLY A 433 9.07 12.99 12.16
N VAL A 434 10.15 13.63 11.71
CA VAL A 434 10.82 14.69 12.47
C VAL A 434 9.98 15.96 12.41
N ILE A 435 9.98 16.75 13.48
CA ILE A 435 9.33 18.05 13.47
C ILE A 435 10.03 19.02 12.51
N GLU A 436 9.27 19.61 11.59
CA GLU A 436 9.72 20.69 10.70
C GLU A 436 8.93 21.97 10.99
N TYR A 437 9.59 22.95 11.61
CA TYR A 437 8.91 24.18 12.05
C TYR A 437 8.26 24.98 10.92
N ASN A 438 8.89 25.03 9.74
CA ASN A 438 8.28 25.72 8.60
C ASN A 438 7.04 25.00 8.09
N ALA A 439 7.03 23.66 8.14
CA ALA A 439 5.84 22.90 7.82
C ALA A 439 4.70 23.21 8.81
N LEU A 440 5.00 23.36 10.10
CA LEU A 440 4.02 23.80 11.10
C LEU A 440 3.51 25.23 10.86
N ILE A 441 4.39 26.17 10.51
CA ILE A 441 4.00 27.56 10.19
C ILE A 441 3.08 27.58 8.96
N LYS A 442 3.47 26.89 7.90
CA LYS A 442 2.67 26.76 6.67
C LYS A 442 1.33 26.10 6.95
N PHE A 443 1.32 25.06 7.77
CA PHE A 443 0.09 24.40 8.19
C PHE A 443 -0.84 25.36 8.96
N VAL A 444 -0.31 26.21 9.85
CA VAL A 444 -1.08 27.23 10.57
C VAL A 444 -1.67 28.26 9.60
N GLU A 445 -0.89 28.73 8.63
CA GLU A 445 -1.35 29.62 7.57
C GLU A 445 -2.50 29.00 6.78
N GLU A 446 -2.32 27.78 6.29
CA GLU A 446 -3.35 27.04 5.55
C GLU A 446 -4.61 26.82 6.40
N CYS A 447 -4.47 26.51 7.69
CA CYS A 447 -5.61 26.33 8.60
C CYS A 447 -6.41 27.63 8.75
N ALA A 448 -5.71 28.76 8.85
CA ALA A 448 -6.34 30.05 9.02
C ALA A 448 -7.05 30.55 7.75
N ASN A 449 -6.67 30.05 6.58
CA ASN A 449 -7.30 30.35 5.29
C ASN A 449 -7.55 31.86 5.09
N GLY A 450 -6.51 32.67 5.30
CA GLY A 450 -6.57 34.13 5.18
C GLY A 450 -7.18 34.88 6.38
N ASN A 451 -7.74 34.19 7.37
CA ASN A 451 -8.27 34.84 8.58
C ASN A 451 -7.15 35.19 9.58
N LYS A 452 -6.80 36.48 9.64
CA LYS A 452 -5.76 37.03 10.52
C LYS A 452 -5.95 36.68 12.00
N TRP A 453 -7.18 36.64 12.51
CA TRP A 453 -7.44 36.42 13.93
C TRP A 453 -7.23 34.96 14.31
N ILE A 454 -7.63 34.05 13.43
CA ILE A 454 -7.37 32.61 13.56
C ILE A 454 -5.88 32.33 13.47
N TYR A 455 -5.20 32.91 12.47
CA TYR A 455 -3.74 32.81 12.34
C TYR A 455 -3.02 33.25 13.61
N ASN A 456 -3.36 34.44 14.13
CA ASN A 456 -2.78 34.97 15.35
C ASN A 456 -3.06 34.11 16.59
N ALA A 457 -4.22 33.47 16.64
CA ALA A 457 -4.54 32.57 17.73
C ALA A 457 -3.65 31.32 17.70
N LEU A 458 -3.37 30.76 16.52
CA LEU A 458 -2.61 29.53 16.32
C LEU A 458 -1.09 29.72 16.34
N ILE A 459 -0.58 30.76 15.66
CA ILE A 459 0.87 30.92 15.46
C ILE A 459 1.64 31.13 16.76
N LYS A 460 0.98 31.72 17.76
CA LYS A 460 1.54 31.92 19.10
C LYS A 460 1.96 30.59 19.74
N THR A 461 1.24 29.51 19.48
CA THR A 461 1.60 28.17 19.96
C THR A 461 2.92 27.70 19.37
N VAL A 462 3.14 27.92 18.07
CA VAL A 462 4.41 27.57 17.41
C VAL A 462 5.56 28.44 17.91
N GLN A 463 5.32 29.74 18.13
CA GLN A 463 6.33 30.69 18.58
C GLN A 463 6.77 30.49 20.04
N ALA A 464 5.89 30.00 20.92
CA ALA A 464 6.10 30.00 22.35
C ALA A 464 7.13 28.96 22.84
N HIS A 465 7.37 27.89 22.07
CA HIS A 465 7.84 26.64 22.67
C HIS A 465 9.29 26.24 22.37
N THR A 466 9.95 26.74 21.31
CA THR A 466 11.35 26.31 21.01
C THR A 466 12.29 27.41 20.52
N LYS A 467 13.59 27.16 20.70
CA LYS A 467 14.68 28.04 20.24
C LYS A 467 14.68 28.14 18.72
N GLU A 468 14.41 27.04 18.04
CA GLU A 468 14.33 26.90 16.59
C GLU A 468 13.21 27.78 16.03
N ALA A 469 12.01 27.74 16.63
CA ALA A 469 10.91 28.61 16.22
C ALA A 469 11.27 30.10 16.34
N ARG A 470 11.97 30.51 17.41
CA ARG A 470 12.45 31.89 17.58
C ARG A 470 13.48 32.28 16.54
N ILE A 471 14.40 31.38 16.19
CA ILE A 471 15.39 31.58 15.12
C ILE A 471 14.70 31.76 13.77
N THR A 472 13.72 30.92 13.45
CA THR A 472 12.94 31.03 12.21
C THR A 472 12.16 32.34 12.15
N CYS A 473 11.52 32.75 13.25
CA CYS A 473 10.81 34.03 13.31
C CYS A 473 11.73 35.24 13.13
N SER A 474 12.88 35.26 13.82
CA SER A 474 13.84 36.37 13.70
C SER A 474 14.46 36.43 12.32
N PHE A 475 14.71 35.27 11.70
CA PHE A 475 15.16 35.17 10.32
C PHE A 475 14.18 35.83 9.35
N TYR A 476 12.89 35.46 9.36
CA TYR A 476 11.92 36.07 8.44
C TYR A 476 11.69 37.56 8.70
N LYS A 477 11.79 38.02 9.97
CA LYS A 477 11.80 39.46 10.28
C LYS A 477 12.99 40.17 9.63
N ALA A 478 14.18 39.55 9.64
CA ALA A 478 15.35 40.10 8.98
C ALA A 478 15.20 40.16 7.46
N VAL A 479 14.54 39.17 6.85
CA VAL A 479 14.20 39.15 5.41
C VAL A 479 13.27 40.32 5.05
N VAL A 480 12.19 40.53 5.81
CA VAL A 480 11.28 41.68 5.59
C VAL A 480 12.03 43.00 5.76
N ARG A 481 12.84 43.12 6.82
CA ARG A 481 13.64 44.32 7.06
C ARG A 481 14.60 44.61 5.91
N HIS A 482 15.23 43.58 5.33
CA HIS A 482 16.11 43.73 4.17
C HIS A 482 15.35 44.18 2.92
N GLY A 483 14.15 43.65 2.67
CA GLY A 483 13.31 44.09 1.55
C GLY A 483 12.85 45.54 1.66
N LEU A 484 12.65 46.03 2.89
CA LEU A 484 12.22 47.41 3.16
C LEU A 484 13.38 48.40 3.18
N TRP A 485 14.51 48.00 3.78
CA TRP A 485 15.75 48.75 3.88
C TRP A 485 16.91 47.85 3.45
N PRO A 486 17.32 47.91 2.17
CA PRO A 486 18.42 47.11 1.67
C PRO A 486 19.67 47.33 2.53
N VAL A 487 20.09 46.29 3.23
CA VAL A 487 21.32 46.26 4.05
C VAL A 487 22.47 45.67 3.23
N ASN A 488 23.72 45.88 3.62
CA ASN A 488 24.93 45.44 2.89
C ASN A 488 25.12 43.90 2.75
N TYR A 489 24.14 43.08 3.13
CA TYR A 489 24.22 41.62 3.07
C TYR A 489 23.05 41.07 2.26
N ASP A 490 23.31 40.10 1.39
CA ASP A 490 22.29 39.38 0.63
C ASP A 490 21.56 38.33 1.49
N LEU A 491 20.59 37.61 0.90
CA LEU A 491 19.85 36.54 1.60
C LEU A 491 20.78 35.44 2.15
N ALA A 492 21.88 35.13 1.47
CA ALA A 492 22.85 34.15 1.96
C ALA A 492 23.52 34.65 3.26
N GLY A 493 23.87 35.93 3.33
CA GLY A 493 24.35 36.57 4.55
C GLY A 493 23.32 36.55 5.69
N ILE A 494 22.05 36.84 5.39
CA ILE A 494 20.96 36.80 6.40
C ILE A 494 20.77 35.38 6.96
N ARG A 495 20.80 34.36 6.09
CA ARG A 495 20.72 32.93 6.49
C ARG A 495 21.89 32.54 7.38
N ALA A 496 23.12 32.95 7.05
CA ALA A 496 24.32 32.65 7.82
C ALA A 496 24.27 33.25 9.23
N ILE A 497 23.86 34.51 9.35
CA ILE A 497 23.70 35.21 10.65
C ILE A 497 22.72 34.46 11.56
N HIS A 498 21.62 33.97 11.00
CA HIS A 498 20.57 33.26 11.73
C HIS A 498 20.81 31.75 11.86
N ARG A 499 21.96 31.24 11.36
CA ARG A 499 22.34 29.82 11.41
C ARG A 499 21.30 28.89 10.79
N ILE A 500 20.67 29.31 9.70
CA ILE A 500 19.74 28.47 8.94
C ILE A 500 20.54 27.39 8.20
N HIS A 501 20.22 26.10 8.46
CA HIS A 501 20.97 24.99 7.87
C HIS A 501 20.68 24.85 6.36
N PRO A 502 21.69 24.57 5.51
CA PRO A 502 21.50 24.39 4.06
C PRO A 502 20.56 23.26 3.62
N HIS A 503 20.16 22.37 4.54
CA HIS A 503 19.28 21.23 4.21
C HIS A 503 17.79 21.61 4.21
N TYR A 504 17.44 22.84 4.61
CA TYR A 504 16.07 23.33 4.58
C TYR A 504 15.76 24.00 3.23
N THR A 505 15.75 23.23 2.14
CA THR A 505 15.55 23.77 0.78
C THR A 505 14.28 24.61 0.66
N ASP A 506 13.21 24.24 1.36
CA ASP A 506 11.93 24.95 1.32
C ASP A 506 12.01 26.37 1.90
N ILE A 507 12.97 26.63 2.81
CA ILE A 507 13.21 28.00 3.33
C ILE A 507 13.77 28.90 2.23
N PHE A 508 14.57 28.35 1.32
CA PHE A 508 15.25 29.11 0.27
C PHE A 508 14.26 29.59 -0.78
N ASP A 509 13.21 28.83 -1.07
CA ASP A 509 12.16 29.29 -1.98
C ASP A 509 11.22 30.28 -1.28
N GLN A 510 10.90 30.05 0.00
CA GLN A 510 9.99 30.90 0.76
C GLN A 510 10.56 32.29 1.06
N ASP A 511 11.84 32.41 1.43
CA ASP A 511 12.43 33.70 1.77
C ASP A 511 12.61 34.62 0.55
N HIS A 512 12.96 34.06 -0.61
CA HIS A 512 13.00 34.77 -1.88
C HIS A 512 11.61 35.29 -2.24
N LYS A 513 10.59 34.44 -2.14
CA LYS A 513 9.21 34.82 -2.43
C LYS A 513 8.69 35.91 -1.48
N LEU A 514 9.01 35.81 -0.18
CA LEU A 514 8.68 36.85 0.79
C LEU A 514 9.39 38.17 0.47
N LEU A 515 10.69 38.12 0.16
CA LEU A 515 11.47 39.31 -0.19
C LEU A 515 10.88 40.02 -1.42
N GLU A 516 10.58 39.27 -2.47
CA GLU A 516 9.94 39.79 -3.68
C GLU A 516 8.58 40.42 -3.37
N ASN A 517 7.73 39.72 -2.61
CA ASN A 517 6.41 40.21 -2.21
C ASN A 517 6.50 41.52 -1.41
N VAL A 518 7.43 41.62 -0.45
CA VAL A 518 7.65 42.83 0.35
C VAL A 518 8.07 44.00 -0.55
N ILE A 519 8.99 43.77 -1.48
CA ILE A 519 9.47 44.79 -2.42
C ILE A 519 8.32 45.24 -3.35
N GLN A 520 7.52 44.30 -3.85
CA GLN A 520 6.37 44.60 -4.72
C GLN A 520 5.30 45.39 -3.99
N ILE A 521 4.91 44.98 -2.78
CA ILE A 521 3.92 45.69 -1.94
C ILE A 521 4.41 47.09 -1.61
N LYS A 522 5.68 47.25 -1.22
CA LYS A 522 6.27 48.58 -0.97
C LYS A 522 6.13 49.49 -2.21
N LYS A 523 6.51 48.99 -3.39
CA LYS A 523 6.40 49.74 -4.65
C LYS A 523 4.95 50.09 -4.99
N SER A 524 4.02 49.16 -4.81
CA SER A 524 2.59 49.36 -5.07
C SER A 524 2.00 50.46 -4.16
N ILE A 525 2.25 50.37 -2.86
CA ILE A 525 1.76 51.35 -1.87
C ILE A 525 2.32 52.74 -2.15
N ILE A 526 3.63 52.86 -2.42
CA ILE A 526 4.25 54.15 -2.79
C ILE A 526 3.58 54.70 -4.06
N GLY A 527 3.37 53.85 -5.07
CA GLY A 527 2.69 54.23 -6.31
C GLY A 527 1.27 54.74 -6.10
N GLN A 528 0.49 54.09 -5.22
CA GLN A 528 -0.88 54.52 -4.89
C GLN A 528 -0.88 55.82 -4.08
N LEU A 529 -0.05 55.93 -3.04
CA LEU A 529 0.03 57.11 -2.20
C LEU A 529 0.56 58.34 -2.95
N THR A 530 1.49 58.16 -3.90
CA THR A 530 2.00 59.27 -4.73
C THR A 530 0.91 59.83 -5.65
N LYS A 531 -0.03 59.00 -6.11
CA LYS A 531 -1.20 59.44 -6.89
C LYS A 531 -2.20 60.20 -6.01
N LEU A 532 -2.45 59.70 -4.80
CA LEU A 532 -3.40 60.31 -3.86
C LEU A 532 -2.86 61.59 -3.21
N TYR A 533 -1.55 61.68 -2.99
CA TYR A 533 -0.88 62.79 -2.32
C TYR A 533 0.33 63.28 -3.15
N PRO A 534 0.10 64.01 -4.26
CA PRO A 534 1.17 64.42 -5.17
C PRO A 534 2.22 65.35 -4.55
N LYS A 535 1.90 65.96 -3.40
CA LYS A 535 2.78 66.87 -2.66
C LYS A 535 3.73 66.14 -1.70
N THR A 536 3.44 64.91 -1.34
CA THR A 536 4.26 64.08 -0.45
C THR A 536 5.17 63.21 -1.33
N LYS A 537 6.38 63.69 -1.63
CA LYS A 537 7.32 62.98 -2.51
C LYS A 537 8.67 62.81 -1.85
N GLY A 538 9.36 61.73 -2.22
CA GLY A 538 10.76 61.51 -1.88
C GLY A 538 10.97 60.53 -0.72
N LYS A 539 12.17 60.60 -0.12
CA LYS A 539 12.67 59.64 0.89
C LYS A 539 11.76 59.49 2.11
N ASP A 540 11.07 60.56 2.52
CA ASP A 540 10.21 60.53 3.71
C ASP A 540 8.97 59.65 3.50
N LEU A 541 8.38 59.64 2.29
CA LEU A 541 7.27 58.75 1.96
C LEU A 541 7.73 57.30 1.97
N GLU A 542 8.87 56.99 1.34
CA GLU A 542 9.42 55.64 1.30
C GLU A 542 9.74 55.11 2.69
N GLU A 543 10.31 55.95 3.56
CA GLU A 543 10.65 55.61 4.94
C GLU A 543 9.40 55.38 5.77
N ASN A 544 8.38 56.24 5.65
CA ASN A 544 7.12 56.08 6.36
C ASN A 544 6.37 54.82 5.92
N VAL A 545 6.28 54.57 4.60
CA VAL A 545 5.70 53.32 4.08
C VAL A 545 6.46 52.10 4.61
N SER A 546 7.80 52.14 4.60
CA SER A 546 8.62 51.04 5.10
C SER A 546 8.39 50.77 6.60
N LYS A 547 8.35 51.83 7.42
CA LYS A 547 8.01 51.73 8.85
C LYS A 547 6.62 51.15 9.07
N THR A 548 5.62 51.61 8.31
CA THR A 548 4.25 51.12 8.48
C THR A 548 4.12 49.66 8.05
N ILE A 549 4.72 49.26 6.93
CA ILE A 549 4.77 47.86 6.50
C ILE A 549 5.40 47.00 7.61
N PHE A 550 6.57 47.38 8.11
CA PHE A 550 7.25 46.62 9.17
C PHE A 550 6.41 46.53 10.45
N ASN A 551 5.79 47.63 10.87
CA ASN A 551 4.92 47.66 12.04
C ASN A 551 3.66 46.80 11.88
N CYS A 552 3.01 46.84 10.70
CA CYS A 552 1.88 45.97 10.39
C CYS A 552 2.30 44.50 10.38
N TYR A 553 3.47 44.19 9.84
CA TYR A 553 4.03 42.85 9.84
C TYR A 553 4.24 42.32 11.26
N GLU A 554 4.91 43.09 12.12
CA GLU A 554 5.16 42.69 13.51
C GLU A 554 3.89 42.59 14.34
N LYS A 555 2.98 43.57 14.25
CA LYS A 555 1.71 43.54 14.99
C LYS A 555 0.80 42.39 14.54
N GLY A 556 0.89 41.98 13.28
CA GLY A 556 0.14 40.85 12.74
C GLY A 556 0.72 39.47 13.09
N ASN A 557 1.91 39.41 13.71
CA ASN A 557 2.68 38.18 13.97
C ASN A 557 2.89 37.30 12.72
N TYR A 558 2.92 37.88 11.52
CA TYR A 558 3.12 37.14 10.28
C TYR A 558 4.54 36.55 10.24
N ILE A 559 4.69 35.37 9.66
CA ILE A 559 5.97 34.68 9.49
C ILE A 559 5.97 34.06 8.10
N ALA A 560 7.02 34.31 7.32
CA ALA A 560 7.23 33.73 5.99
C ALA A 560 6.24 34.15 4.88
N PHE A 561 5.15 34.87 5.19
CA PHE A 561 4.18 35.35 4.20
C PHE A 561 3.56 36.71 4.57
N LEU A 562 2.80 37.29 3.63
CA LEU A 562 1.94 38.46 3.80
C LEU A 562 0.54 38.11 3.28
N PRO A 563 -0.55 38.37 4.03
CA PRO A 563 -1.89 38.03 3.57
C PRO A 563 -2.35 38.92 2.40
N ASP A 564 -3.31 38.44 1.60
CA ASP A 564 -3.77 39.14 0.38
C ASP A 564 -4.28 40.57 0.62
N ASN A 565 -4.85 40.82 1.80
CA ASN A 565 -5.35 42.14 2.20
C ASN A 565 -4.32 43.01 2.93
N PHE A 566 -3.06 42.57 3.03
CA PHE A 566 -2.02 43.26 3.79
C PHE A 566 -1.75 44.67 3.26
N GLU A 567 -1.75 44.84 1.94
CA GLU A 567 -1.60 46.15 1.31
C GLU A 567 -2.69 47.15 1.76
N GLN A 568 -3.95 46.71 1.77
CA GLN A 568 -5.07 47.51 2.23
C GLN A 568 -4.96 47.83 3.73
N GLU A 569 -4.48 46.89 4.55
CA GLU A 569 -4.22 47.11 5.98
C GLU A 569 -3.19 48.24 6.20
N VAL A 570 -2.09 48.22 5.43
CA VAL A 570 -1.05 49.25 5.52
C VAL A 570 -1.60 50.60 5.08
N ILE A 571 -2.30 50.68 3.94
CA ILE A 571 -2.89 51.92 3.44
C ILE A 571 -3.90 52.49 4.44
N ALA A 572 -4.78 51.65 5.01
CA ALA A 572 -5.74 52.08 6.02
C ALA A 572 -5.04 52.60 7.28
N THR A 573 -3.98 51.91 7.73
CA THR A 573 -3.16 52.36 8.86
C THR A 573 -2.54 53.73 8.58
N MET A 574 -1.92 53.91 7.41
CA MET A 574 -1.32 55.19 7.01
C MET A 574 -2.36 56.33 6.89
N SER A 575 -3.55 56.01 6.38
CA SER A 575 -4.66 56.97 6.23
C SER A 575 -5.21 57.40 7.60
N SER A 576 -5.29 56.47 8.55
CA SER A 576 -5.73 56.73 9.92
C SER A 576 -4.70 57.51 10.74
N SER A 577 -3.40 57.37 10.42
CA SER A 577 -2.33 58.00 11.19
C SER A 577 -2.10 59.50 10.87
N LYS A 578 -2.92 60.11 10.01
CA LYS A 578 -2.71 61.44 9.41
C LYS A 578 -1.29 61.55 8.83
N ILE A 579 -1.16 61.37 7.53
CA ILE A 579 0.00 61.91 6.79
C ILE A 579 -0.11 63.44 6.93
N GLN A 580 0.49 63.99 8.00
CA GLN A 580 0.81 65.40 8.18
C GLN A 580 2.26 65.64 7.79
#